data_AF-A0A2D7MFJ6-F1
#
_entry.id   AF-A0A2D7MFJ6-F1
#
_cell.length_a   1.000
_cell.length_b   1.000
_cell.length_c   1.000
_cell.angle_alpha   90.00
_cell.angle_beta   90.00
_cell.angle_gamma   90.00
#
_symmetry.space_group_name_H-M   'P 1'
#
loop_
_entity.id
_entity.type
_entity.pdbx_description
1 polymer ?
#
loop_
_entity_poly.entity_id
_entity_poly.type
_entity_poly.pdbx_seq_one_letter_code
_entity_poly.pdbx_strand_id
1 'polypeptide(L)'
;MWDNTVWNEIEEVTTKEYEVEKVTAVAGVRGAEAEDEALHHLYYRQSMKGPSEIELNKALGKLLNTLSSLKKNKPGHEKIPEVTHYIIQVYKKLNNSSKQRELEKELLATAPESKWAKFYK
;
A
#
# COMPACT_ATOMS: atom_id res chain seq x y z
N MET A 1 25.27 37.98 -2.24
CA MET A 1 26.22 38.42 -1.19
C MET A 1 26.54 37.20 -0.34
N TRP A 2 27.34 36.27 -0.88
CA TRP A 2 27.71 35.01 -0.24
C TRP A 2 29.23 34.79 -0.34
N ASP A 3 29.99 35.86 -0.20
CA ASP A 3 31.46 35.87 -0.31
C ASP A 3 32.07 35.98 1.08
N ASN A 4 32.00 34.93 1.91
CA ASN A 4 32.76 34.89 3.19
C ASN A 4 32.91 33.49 3.82
N THR A 5 33.01 32.43 3.02
CA THR A 5 33.40 31.10 3.57
C THR A 5 34.90 30.92 3.40
N VAL A 6 35.65 31.21 4.46
CA VAL A 6 37.09 31.00 4.56
C VAL A 6 37.34 29.54 4.96
N TRP A 7 38.03 28.78 4.10
CA TRP A 7 38.48 27.42 4.41
C TRP A 7 39.82 27.50 5.15
N ASN A 8 39.83 27.04 6.41
CA ASN A 8 41.08 26.86 7.16
C ASN A 8 41.55 25.41 6.99
N GLU A 9 42.77 25.25 6.50
CA GLU A 9 43.46 23.97 6.35
C GLU A 9 43.86 23.44 7.74
N ILE A 10 43.49 22.20 8.05
CA ILE A 10 43.81 21.59 9.35
C ILE A 10 45.20 20.96 9.23
N GLU A 11 46.21 21.61 9.80
CA GLU A 11 47.64 21.26 9.58
C GLU A 11 48.20 20.11 10.44
N GLU A 12 47.53 19.56 11.46
CA GLU A 12 48.10 18.43 12.22
C GLU A 12 47.06 17.39 12.68
N VAL A 13 47.14 16.19 12.11
CA VAL A 13 46.42 15.00 12.59
C VAL A 13 47.35 14.26 13.55
N THR A 14 47.17 14.45 14.85
CA THR A 14 47.87 13.65 15.87
C THR A 14 47.40 12.19 15.80
N THR A 15 48.19 11.33 15.17
CA THR A 15 48.02 9.87 15.16
C THR A 15 48.37 9.30 16.54
N LYS A 16 47.38 9.15 17.41
CA LYS A 16 47.51 8.30 18.59
C LYS A 16 47.15 6.87 18.20
N GLU A 17 48.16 6.06 17.94
CA GLU A 17 48.02 4.61 17.77
C GLU A 17 47.72 4.00 19.13
N TYR A 18 46.52 3.45 19.29
CA TYR A 18 46.16 2.63 20.44
C TYR A 18 46.18 1.17 20.01
N GLU A 19 47.03 0.36 20.64
CA GLU A 19 47.05 -1.09 20.46
C GLU A 19 45.71 -1.67 20.92
N VAL A 20 44.89 -2.13 19.97
CA VAL A 20 43.65 -2.83 20.29
C VAL A 20 44.01 -4.30 20.49
N GLU A 21 44.17 -4.72 21.76
CA GLU A 21 44.17 -6.13 22.12
C GLU A 21 42.87 -6.77 21.62
N LYS A 22 42.97 -7.58 20.56
CA LYS A 22 41.84 -8.35 20.05
C LYS A 22 41.54 -9.49 21.02
N VAL A 23 40.73 -9.22 22.03
CA VAL A 23 40.15 -10.27 22.88
C VAL A 23 39.14 -11.06 22.05
N THR A 24 39.60 -12.11 21.35
CA THR A 24 38.72 -13.08 20.69
C THR A 24 38.19 -14.08 21.72
N ALA A 25 37.38 -13.60 22.66
CA ALA A 25 36.56 -14.48 23.49
C ALA A 25 35.22 -14.70 22.79
N VAL A 26 35.13 -15.75 21.97
CA VAL A 26 33.86 -16.17 21.36
C VAL A 26 33.00 -16.80 22.47
N ALA A 27 32.23 -15.96 23.15
CA ALA A 27 31.22 -16.38 24.10
C ALA A 27 29.95 -16.81 23.34
N GLY A 28 29.82 -18.12 23.14
CA GLY A 28 28.56 -18.86 23.29
C GLY A 28 27.35 -18.43 22.46
N VAL A 29 27.08 -19.19 21.39
CA VAL A 29 25.73 -19.71 21.03
C VAL A 29 24.54 -18.76 21.26
N ARG A 30 24.55 -17.56 20.67
CA ARG A 30 23.32 -16.76 20.46
C ARG A 30 23.04 -16.43 18.99
N GLY A 31 23.76 -17.05 18.06
CA GLY A 31 23.52 -16.89 16.62
C GLY A 31 22.33 -17.71 16.13
N ALA A 32 22.26 -18.99 16.49
CA ALA A 32 21.23 -19.90 15.98
C ALA A 32 19.81 -19.56 16.47
N GLU A 33 19.67 -19.06 17.71
CA GLU A 33 18.36 -18.67 18.27
C GLU A 33 17.91 -17.28 17.77
N ALA A 34 18.86 -16.36 17.57
CA ALA A 34 18.60 -15.07 16.94
C ALA A 34 18.27 -15.21 15.44
N GLU A 35 18.83 -16.21 14.76
CA GLU A 35 18.47 -16.55 13.37
C GLU A 35 17.04 -17.08 13.27
N ASP A 36 16.60 -17.94 14.20
CA ASP A 36 15.23 -18.49 14.20
C ASP A 36 14.18 -17.41 14.51
N GLU A 37 14.44 -16.55 15.50
CA GLU A 37 13.57 -15.38 15.78
C GLU A 37 13.54 -14.37 14.63
N ALA A 38 14.70 -14.07 14.01
CA ALA A 38 14.75 -13.17 12.86
C ALA A 38 14.06 -13.76 11.62
N LEU A 39 14.15 -15.08 11.40
CA LEU A 39 13.47 -15.80 10.33
C LEU A 39 11.95 -15.68 10.49
N HIS A 40 11.44 -15.85 11.71
CA HIS A 40 10.02 -15.64 12.01
C HIS A 40 9.56 -14.21 11.68
N HIS A 41 10.35 -13.17 11.95
CA HIS A 41 10.04 -11.79 11.55
C HIS A 41 10.13 -11.56 10.03
N LEU A 42 10.95 -12.32 9.30
CA LEU A 42 11.05 -12.29 7.84
C LEU A 42 9.79 -12.89 7.16
N TYR A 43 9.31 -14.02 7.67
CA TYR A 43 8.13 -14.73 7.13
C TYR A 43 6.79 -14.19 7.67
N TYR A 44 6.80 -13.35 8.71
CA TYR A 44 5.60 -12.66 9.21
C TYR A 44 5.16 -11.48 8.32
N ARG A 45 5.31 -11.58 6.99
CA ARG A 45 4.48 -10.76 6.09
C ARG A 45 3.17 -11.49 5.80
N GLN A 46 2.48 -11.89 6.88
CA GLN A 46 1.10 -12.39 6.87
C GLN A 46 0.13 -11.41 6.17
N SER A 47 0.55 -10.13 6.05
CA SER A 47 -0.13 -9.01 5.39
C SER A 47 -0.05 -8.97 3.85
N MET A 48 0.57 -9.94 3.17
CA MET A 48 0.65 -9.97 1.69
C MET A 48 -0.47 -10.75 1.01
N LYS A 49 -1.24 -11.56 1.75
CA LYS A 49 -2.44 -12.19 1.17
C LYS A 49 -3.51 -11.12 1.07
N GLY A 50 -3.80 -10.71 -0.17
CA GLY A 50 -4.96 -9.87 -0.47
C GLY A 50 -6.25 -10.51 0.05
N PRO A 51 -7.34 -9.73 0.12
CA PRO A 51 -8.62 -10.23 0.60
C PRO A 51 -9.00 -11.51 -0.14
N SER A 52 -9.49 -12.50 0.61
CA SER A 52 -9.98 -13.74 0.04
C SER A 52 -11.18 -13.48 -0.88
N GLU A 53 -11.44 -14.42 -1.79
CA GLU A 53 -12.61 -14.34 -2.68
C GLU A 53 -13.93 -14.21 -1.89
N ILE A 54 -14.02 -14.88 -0.74
CA ILE A 54 -15.20 -14.82 0.14
C ILE A 54 -15.39 -13.40 0.71
N GLU A 55 -14.31 -12.76 1.16
CA GLU A 55 -14.34 -11.40 1.68
C GLU A 55 -14.69 -10.39 0.58
N LEU A 56 -14.14 -10.57 -0.63
CA LEU A 56 -14.48 -9.75 -1.81
C LEU A 56 -15.96 -9.87 -2.16
N ASN A 57 -16.52 -11.08 -2.18
CA ASN A 57 -17.95 -11.30 -2.43
C ASN A 57 -18.84 -10.70 -1.33
N LYS A 58 -18.42 -10.80 -0.05
CA LYS A 58 -19.13 -10.17 1.07
C LYS A 58 -19.12 -8.64 0.96
N ALA A 59 -17.98 -8.06 0.59
CA ALA A 59 -17.86 -6.61 0.35
C ALA A 59 -18.71 -6.19 -0.85
N LEU A 60 -18.69 -6.95 -1.94
CA LEU A 60 -19.51 -6.72 -3.13
C LEU A 60 -21.00 -6.67 -2.79
N GLY A 61 -21.51 -7.63 -2.03
CA GLY A 61 -22.92 -7.65 -1.61
C GLY A 61 -23.31 -6.41 -0.82
N LYS A 62 -22.45 -5.95 0.10
CA LYS A 62 -22.67 -4.70 0.86
C LYS A 62 -22.70 -3.49 -0.08
N LEU A 63 -21.74 -3.38 -0.99
CA LEU A 63 -21.65 -2.26 -1.93
C LEU A 63 -22.90 -2.20 -2.85
N LEU A 64 -23.37 -3.34 -3.35
CA LEU A 64 -24.58 -3.41 -4.16
C LEU A 64 -25.83 -2.96 -3.38
N ASN A 65 -25.95 -3.37 -2.12
CA ASN A 65 -27.05 -2.92 -1.25
C ASN A 65 -26.98 -1.42 -0.96
N THR A 66 -25.77 -0.85 -0.80
CA THR A 66 -25.62 0.60 -0.66
C THR A 66 -25.98 1.32 -1.96
N LEU A 67 -25.57 0.81 -3.12
CA LEU A 67 -25.89 1.39 -4.41
C LEU A 67 -27.40 1.39 -4.66
N SER A 68 -28.10 0.28 -4.38
CA SER A 68 -29.55 0.18 -4.54
C SER A 68 -30.29 1.12 -3.58
N SER A 69 -29.85 1.21 -2.33
CA SER A 69 -30.42 2.15 -1.35
C SER A 69 -30.21 3.60 -1.76
N LEU A 70 -29.03 3.96 -2.27
CA LEU A 70 -28.72 5.30 -2.77
C LEU A 70 -29.56 5.64 -4.00
N LYS A 71 -29.65 4.73 -4.98
CA LYS A 71 -30.48 4.93 -6.18
C LYS A 71 -31.96 5.10 -5.82
N LYS A 72 -32.47 4.36 -4.83
CA LYS A 72 -33.86 4.46 -4.35
C LYS A 72 -34.16 5.79 -3.64
N ASN A 73 -33.24 6.25 -2.79
CA ASN A 73 -33.46 7.45 -1.99
C ASN A 73 -33.15 8.74 -2.76
N LYS A 74 -32.02 8.79 -3.47
CA LYS A 74 -31.52 9.97 -4.20
C LYS A 74 -30.71 9.55 -5.44
N PRO A 75 -31.34 9.47 -6.62
CA PRO A 75 -30.71 8.95 -7.84
C PRO A 75 -29.53 9.78 -8.38
N GLY A 76 -29.32 11.00 -7.89
CA GLY A 76 -28.21 11.88 -8.28
C GLY A 76 -27.17 12.12 -7.18
N HIS A 77 -27.10 11.25 -6.16
CA HIS A 77 -26.17 11.46 -5.05
C HIS A 77 -24.70 11.34 -5.50
N GLU A 78 -23.83 12.24 -5.05
CA GLU A 78 -22.39 12.30 -5.41
C GLU A 78 -21.62 11.01 -5.12
N LYS A 79 -22.12 10.20 -4.19
CA LYS A 79 -21.55 8.89 -3.82
C LYS A 79 -21.89 7.77 -4.79
N ILE A 80 -22.87 7.92 -5.69
CA ILE A 80 -23.23 6.87 -6.65
C ILE A 80 -22.03 6.55 -7.56
N PRO A 81 -21.37 7.53 -8.20
CA PRO A 81 -20.15 7.27 -8.97
C PRO A 81 -19.01 6.65 -8.17
N GLU A 82 -18.87 7.03 -6.89
CA GLU A 82 -17.86 6.48 -5.98
C GLU A 82 -18.11 5.00 -5.68
N VAL A 83 -19.33 4.65 -5.28
CA VAL A 83 -19.71 3.26 -4.98
C VAL A 83 -19.60 2.39 -6.23
N THR A 84 -20.03 2.89 -7.38
CA THR A 84 -19.87 2.19 -8.67
C THR A 84 -18.40 1.93 -8.99
N HIS A 85 -17.50 2.91 -8.76
CA HIS A 85 -16.06 2.73 -8.92
C HIS A 85 -15.50 1.62 -8.02
N TYR A 86 -15.88 1.58 -6.74
CA TYR A 86 -15.44 0.50 -5.83
C TYR A 86 -15.96 -0.87 -6.27
N ILE A 87 -17.20 -0.96 -6.76
CA ILE A 87 -17.75 -2.21 -7.30
C ILE A 87 -16.92 -2.68 -8.51
N ILE A 88 -16.55 -1.78 -9.43
CA ILE A 88 -15.70 -2.10 -10.58
C ILE A 88 -14.34 -2.64 -10.11
N GLN A 89 -13.72 -2.01 -9.12
CA GLN A 89 -12.44 -2.49 -8.56
C GLN A 89 -12.55 -3.89 -7.95
N VAL A 90 -13.64 -4.19 -7.24
CA VAL A 90 -13.89 -5.53 -6.68
C VAL A 90 -14.09 -6.55 -7.80
N TYR A 91 -14.84 -6.24 -8.86
CA TYR A 91 -14.98 -7.14 -10.01
C TYR A 91 -13.65 -7.39 -10.73
N LYS A 92 -12.79 -6.37 -10.83
CA LYS A 92 -11.43 -6.52 -11.36
C LYS A 92 -10.59 -7.50 -10.51
N LYS A 93 -10.73 -7.46 -9.18
CA LYS A 93 -10.06 -8.40 -8.27
C LYS A 93 -10.62 -9.82 -8.34
N LEU A 94 -11.91 -9.96 -8.68
CA LEU A 94 -12.59 -11.25 -8.91
C LEU A 94 -12.44 -11.76 -10.35
N ASN A 95 -11.62 -11.12 -11.20
CA ASN A 95 -11.44 -11.44 -12.61
C ASN A 95 -12.75 -11.47 -13.45
N ASN A 96 -13.80 -10.77 -13.01
CA ASN A 96 -15.08 -10.72 -13.73
C ASN A 96 -15.10 -9.57 -14.74
N SER A 97 -14.52 -9.81 -15.91
CA SER A 97 -14.35 -8.80 -16.95
C SER A 97 -15.65 -8.33 -17.62
N SER A 98 -16.72 -9.15 -17.63
CA SER A 98 -18.00 -8.77 -18.26
C SER A 98 -18.68 -7.66 -17.45
N LYS A 99 -18.95 -7.95 -16.16
CA LYS A 99 -19.63 -7.01 -15.26
C LYS A 99 -18.81 -5.75 -15.03
N GLN A 100 -17.48 -5.88 -15.01
CA GLN A 100 -16.57 -4.74 -14.97
C GLN A 100 -16.83 -3.76 -16.13
N ARG A 101 -16.77 -4.24 -17.37
CA ARG A 101 -16.95 -3.40 -18.58
C ARG A 101 -18.35 -2.81 -18.67
N GLU A 102 -19.37 -3.55 -18.26
CA GLU A 102 -20.75 -3.08 -18.21
C GLU A 102 -20.88 -1.87 -17.26
N LEU A 103 -20.36 -2.00 -16.04
CA LEU A 103 -20.41 -0.93 -15.03
C LEU A 103 -19.51 0.25 -15.37
N GLU A 104 -18.37 0.04 -16.03
CA GLU A 104 -17.53 1.12 -16.54
C GLU A 104 -18.28 1.97 -17.55
N LYS A 105 -19.00 1.34 -18.50
CA LYS A 105 -19.85 2.05 -19.45
C LYS A 105 -21.00 2.78 -18.77
N GLU A 106 -21.66 2.14 -17.79
CA GLU A 106 -22.72 2.78 -17.00
C GLU A 106 -22.20 4.02 -16.25
N LEU A 107 -21.01 3.93 -15.66
CA LEU A 107 -20.38 5.03 -14.92
C LEU A 107 -20.05 6.21 -15.84
N LEU A 108 -19.48 5.94 -17.01
CA LEU A 108 -19.17 6.96 -18.02
C LEU A 108 -20.45 7.61 -18.57
N ALA A 109 -21.54 6.86 -18.73
CA ALA A 109 -22.82 7.39 -19.21
C ALA A 109 -23.55 8.22 -18.15
N THR A 110 -23.50 7.79 -16.89
CA THR A 110 -24.26 8.43 -15.80
C THR A 110 -23.53 9.65 -15.23
N ALA A 111 -22.21 9.60 -15.12
CA ALA A 111 -21.43 10.65 -14.48
C ALA A 111 -20.05 10.86 -15.15
N PRO A 112 -20.01 11.31 -16.42
CA PRO A 112 -18.77 11.47 -17.18
C PRO A 112 -17.79 12.49 -16.57
N GLU A 113 -18.30 13.49 -15.83
CA GLU A 113 -17.50 14.54 -15.19
C GLU A 113 -17.07 14.20 -13.77
N SER A 114 -17.49 13.04 -13.24
CA SER A 114 -17.11 12.60 -11.91
C SER A 114 -15.60 12.35 -11.80
N LYS A 115 -15.02 12.65 -10.63
CA LYS A 115 -13.63 12.30 -10.30
C LYS A 115 -13.31 10.85 -10.63
N TRP A 116 -14.27 9.95 -10.45
CA TRP A 116 -14.11 8.51 -10.63
C TRP A 116 -14.20 8.05 -12.09
N ALA A 117 -14.92 8.80 -12.95
CA ALA A 117 -15.01 8.49 -14.37
C ALA A 117 -13.66 8.69 -15.10
N LYS A 118 -12.79 9.57 -14.58
CA LYS A 118 -11.44 9.82 -15.13
C LYS A 118 -10.54 8.59 -15.17
N PHE A 119 -10.81 7.58 -14.34
CA PHE A 119 -10.02 6.34 -14.32
C PHE A 119 -10.36 5.38 -15.47
N TYR A 120 -11.42 5.68 -16.25
CA TYR A 120 -11.97 4.80 -17.28
C TYR A 120 -12.17 5.49 -18.64
N LYS A 121 -11.78 6.78 -18.75
CA LYS A 121 -11.65 7.51 -20.02
C LYS A 121 -10.28 7.23 -20.62
#